data_AF-A0A067P713-F1
#
_entry.id   AF-A0A067P713-F1
#
_cell.length_a   1.000
_cell.length_b   1.000
_cell.length_c   1.000
_cell.angle_alpha   90.00
_cell.angle_beta   90.00
_cell.angle_gamma   90.00
#
_symmetry.space_group_name_H-M   'P 1'
#
loop_
_entity.id
_entity.type
_entity.pdbx_description
1 polymer ?
#
loop_
_entity_poly.entity_id
_entity_poly.type
_entity_poly.pdbx_seq_one_letter_code
_entity_poly.pdbx_strand_id
1 'polypeptide(L)' 'DLSKTISQQWRALAPEERMYWEELARERKREHERMYPGYVYRPQRGGRRAKGKEGR' A
#
# COMPACT_ATOMS: atom_id res chain seq x y z
N ASP A 1 16.86 3.21 -6.84
CA ASP A 1 16.25 2.48 -7.95
C ASP A 1 15.29 1.36 -7.59
N LEU A 2 15.61 0.50 -6.64
CA LEU A 2 14.83 -0.71 -6.34
C LEU A 2 13.31 -0.53 -6.19
N SER A 3 12.84 0.48 -5.45
CA SER A 3 11.40 0.73 -5.26
C SER A 3 10.66 1.05 -6.58
N LYS A 4 11.34 1.73 -7.52
CA LYS A 4 10.77 2.05 -8.84
C LYS A 4 10.67 0.78 -9.69
N THR A 5 11.72 -0.06 -9.65
CA THR A 5 11.77 -1.33 -10.38
C THR A 5 10.70 -2.30 -9.89
N ILE A 6 10.52 -2.46 -8.57
CA ILE A 6 9.46 -3.31 -7.99
C ILE A 6 8.07 -2.83 -8.42
N SER A 7 7.86 -1.51 -8.46
CA SER A 7 6.59 -0.94 -8.90
C SER A 7 6.30 -1.22 -10.38
N GLN A 8 7.33 -1.26 -11.23
CA GLN A 8 7.20 -1.64 -12.64
C GLN A 8 6.90 -3.14 -12.78
N GLN A 9 7.61 -4.00 -12.04
CA GLN A 9 7.37 -5.44 -12.03
C GLN A 9 5.94 -5.76 -11.59
N TRP A 10 5.44 -5.11 -10.54
CA TRP A 10 4.05 -5.27 -10.09
C TRP A 10 3.02 -4.99 -11.19
N ARG A 11 3.25 -3.95 -12.00
CA ARG A 11 2.36 -3.61 -13.12
C ARG A 11 2.46 -4.58 -14.28
N ALA A 12 3.61 -5.22 -14.44
CA ALA A 12 3.88 -6.21 -15.48
C ALA A 12 3.42 -7.64 -15.11
N LEU A 13 3.04 -7.89 -13.85
CA LEU A 13 2.51 -9.18 -13.41
C LEU A 13 1.21 -9.54 -14.13
N ALA A 14 1.02 -10.84 -14.35
CA ALA A 14 -0.21 -11.37 -14.91
C ALA A 14 -1.41 -11.12 -13.98
N PRO A 15 -2.63 -10.99 -14.51
CA PRO A 15 -3.82 -10.77 -13.69
C PRO A 15 -4.03 -11.89 -12.66
N GLU A 16 -3.70 -13.13 -12.98
CA GLU A 16 -3.82 -14.28 -12.09
C GLU A 16 -2.87 -14.15 -10.88
N GLU A 17 -1.64 -13.72 -11.10
CA GLU A 17 -0.66 -13.49 -10.03
C GLU A 17 -1.07 -12.31 -9.16
N ARG A 18 -1.62 -11.25 -9.76
CA ARG A 18 -2.15 -10.11 -9.01
C ARG A 18 -3.35 -10.52 -8.16
N MET A 19 -4.22 -11.38 -8.67
CA MET A 19 -5.36 -11.92 -7.91
C MET A 19 -4.90 -12.67 -6.66
N TYR A 20 -3.84 -13.49 -6.75
CA TYR A 20 -3.29 -14.18 -5.57
C TYR A 20 -2.90 -13.20 -4.45
N TRP A 21 -2.22 -12.11 -4.79
CA TRP A 21 -1.84 -11.09 -3.82
C TRP A 21 -3.03 -10.28 -3.29
N GLU A 22 -4.04 -10.03 -4.12
CA GLU A 22 -5.29 -9.39 -3.70
C GLU A 22 -6.10 -10.26 -2.73
N GLU A 23 -6.15 -11.58 -2.95
CA GLU A 23 -6.79 -12.51 -2.01
C GLU A 23 -6.07 -12.52 -0.67
N LEU A 24 -4.73 -12.58 -0.67
CA LEU A 24 -3.93 -12.51 0.55
C LEU A 24 -4.15 -11.19 1.30
N ALA A 25 -4.27 -10.08 0.57
CA ALA A 25 -4.58 -8.78 1.16
C ALA A 25 -5.99 -8.74 1.79
N ARG A 26 -6.98 -9.38 1.16
CA ARG A 26 -8.34 -9.51 1.70
C ARG A 26 -8.39 -10.37 2.96
N GLU A 27 -7.62 -11.46 3.00
CA GLU A 27 -7.53 -12.32 4.18
C GLU A 27 -6.90 -11.58 5.35
N ARG A 28 -5.75 -10.92 5.12
CA ARG A 28 -5.10 -10.08 6.14
C ARG A 28 -5.99 -8.96 6.64
N LYS A 29 -6.78 -8.32 5.75
CA LYS A 29 -7.75 -7.31 6.16
C LYS A 29 -8.80 -7.89 7.11
N ARG A 30 -9.39 -9.04 6.77
CA ARG A 30 -10.37 -9.72 7.61
C ARG A 30 -9.79 -10.14 8.97
N GLU A 31 -8.58 -10.66 8.97
CA GLU A 31 -7.86 -11.01 10.19
C GLU A 31 -7.61 -9.77 11.06
N HIS A 32 -7.16 -8.67 10.45
CA HIS A 32 -6.96 -7.40 11.13
C HIS A 32 -8.26 -6.83 11.72
N GLU A 33 -9.36 -6.90 10.98
CA GLU A 33 -10.68 -6.49 11.46
C GLU A 33 -11.14 -7.33 12.66
N ARG A 34 -10.83 -8.63 12.67
CA ARG A 34 -11.13 -9.53 13.80
C ARG A 34 -10.24 -9.29 15.01
N MET A 35 -8.94 -9.09 14.81
CA MET A 35 -7.98 -8.87 15.89
C MET A 35 -8.11 -7.48 16.51
N TYR A 36 -8.46 -6.47 15.71
CA TYR A 36 -8.54 -5.08 16.12
C TYR A 36 -9.95 -4.52 15.92
N PRO A 37 -10.94 -5.00 16.70
CA PRO A 37 -12.28 -4.43 16.67
C PRO A 37 -12.22 -2.95 17.07
N GLY A 38 -12.69 -2.07 16.19
CA GLY A 38 -12.63 -0.61 16.39
C GLY A 38 -11.40 0.08 15.82
N TYR A 39 -10.51 -0.63 15.12
CA TYR A 39 -9.44 0.00 14.35
C TYR A 39 -10.02 0.85 13.21
N VAL A 40 -9.64 2.13 13.18
CA VAL A 40 -9.99 3.07 12.12
C VAL A 40 -8.72 3.78 11.68
N TYR A 41 -8.40 3.67 10.39
CA TYR A 41 -7.28 4.38 9.79
C TYR A 41 -7.50 5.89 9.91
N ARG A 42 -6.72 6.52 10.81
CA ARG A 42 -6.71 7.96 11.03
C ARG A 42 -5.37 8.52 10.56
N PRO A 43 -5.26 8.95 9.29
CA PRO A 43 -4.01 9.52 8.80
C PRO A 43 -3.74 10.85 9.52
N GLN A 44 -2.53 10.99 10.06
CA GLN A 44 -2.10 12.26 10.65
C GLN A 44 -1.85 13.28 9.53
N ARG A 45 -2.78 14.22 9.37
CA ARG A 45 -2.60 15.37 8.47
C ARG A 45 -1.58 16.31 9.09
N GLY A 46 -0.32 16.23 8.66
CA GLY A 46 0.70 17.26 8.93
C GLY A 46 1.93 16.85 9.72
N GLY A 47 2.65 15.80 9.32
CA GLY A 47 3.84 15.33 10.04
C GLY A 47 5.13 15.12 9.24
N ARG A 48 5.14 15.28 7.91
CA ARG A 48 6.38 15.28 7.13
C ARG A 48 6.33 16.38 6.07
N ARG A 49 7.10 17.43 6.34
CA ARG A 49 7.32 18.58 5.47
C ARG A 49 7.50 18.14 4.03
N ALA A 50 6.74 18.75 3.14
CA ALA A 50 7.08 18.88 1.74
C ALA A 50 8.54 19.36 1.63
N LYS A 51 9.46 18.46 1.29
CA LYS A 51 10.77 18.85 0.77
C LYS A 51 10.88 18.31 -0.65
N GLY A 52 10.88 19.26 -1.58
CA GLY A 52 11.14 19.01 -2.99
C GLY A 52 9.93 19.32 -3.85
N LYS A 53 9.65 20.62 -4.06
CA LYS A 53 9.44 21.25 -5.37
C LYS A 53 9.28 22.75 -5.15
N GLU A 54 10.39 23.50 -5.17
CA GLU A 54 10.39 24.80 -5.84
C GLU A 54 11.83 25.16 -6.20
N GLY A 55 12.11 24.99 -7.48
CA GLY A 55 13.29 25.48 -8.18
C GLY A 55 12.79 25.85 -9.56
N ARG A 56 12.23 27.05 -9.68
CA ARG A 56 12.24 27.90 -10.86
C ARG A 56 11.80 29.30 -10.48
#